data_AF-A0AAW8NK87-F1
#
_entry.id   AF-A0AAW8NK87-F1
#
_cell.length_a   1.000
_cell.length_b   1.000
_cell.length_c   1.000
_cell.angle_alpha   90.00
_cell.angle_beta   90.00
_cell.angle_gamma   90.00
#
_symmetry.space_group_name_H-M   'P 1'
#
loop_
_entity.id
_entity.type
_entity.pdbx_description
1 polymer ?
#
loop_
_entity_poly.entity_id
_entity_poly.type
_entity_poly.pdbx_seq_one_letter_code
_entity_poly.pdbx_strand_id
1 'polypeptide(L)'
;MEVNEQYSQEARIQLDFYSFMAVAIWVCFGVAITSTLAMHLVVTTAATSTEVESSMFLFSSAVYGFLGFLFSLFGSAGIYPFYKFWCGKKRGQRVTGRFAFINRGV
;
A
#
# COMPACT_ATOMS: atom_id res chain seq x y z
N MET A 1 6.50 34.28 -30.19
CA MET A 1 7.09 33.15 -29.44
C MET A 1 6.52 31.89 -30.06
N GLU A 2 7.32 31.13 -30.80
CA GLU A 2 6.91 29.83 -31.34
C GLU A 2 6.91 28.82 -30.20
N VAL A 3 5.74 28.28 -29.86
CA VAL A 3 5.61 27.19 -28.89
C VAL A 3 5.96 25.91 -29.64
N ASN A 4 7.16 25.38 -29.41
CA ASN A 4 7.61 24.15 -30.05
C ASN A 4 7.04 22.96 -29.25
N GLU A 5 5.93 22.40 -29.71
CA GLU A 5 5.26 21.27 -29.06
C GLU A 5 6.07 19.99 -29.26
N GLN A 6 6.82 19.59 -28.23
CA GLN A 6 7.50 18.30 -28.22
C GLN A 6 6.48 17.22 -27.79
N TYR A 7 6.34 16.17 -28.62
CA TYR A 7 5.46 15.05 -28.35
C TYR A 7 6.26 13.77 -28.05
N SER A 8 6.05 13.15 -26.89
CA SER A 8 6.50 11.78 -26.64
C SER A 8 5.60 10.81 -27.38
N GLN A 9 6.16 9.74 -27.93
CA GLN A 9 5.39 8.61 -28.45
C GLN A 9 5.17 7.49 -27.42
N GLU A 10 5.92 7.50 -26.32
CA GLU A 10 5.81 6.52 -25.24
C GLU A 10 5.77 7.21 -23.86
N ALA A 11 4.81 6.80 -23.03
CA ALA A 11 4.78 7.11 -21.61
C ALA A 11 4.82 5.80 -20.82
N ARG A 12 5.67 5.75 -19.79
CA ARG A 12 5.81 4.58 -18.92
C ARG A 12 4.99 4.82 -17.65
N ILE A 13 3.94 4.02 -17.46
CA ILE A 13 3.13 4.08 -16.24
C ILE A 13 3.82 3.23 -15.17
N GLN A 14 4.48 3.91 -14.23
CA GLN A 14 5.05 3.32 -13.02
C GLN A 14 4.61 4.18 -11.84
N LEU A 15 4.20 3.53 -10.75
CA LEU A 15 3.94 4.25 -9.51
C LEU A 15 5.29 4.74 -8.99
N ASP A 16 5.35 6.04 -8.70
CA ASP A 16 6.43 6.56 -7.90
C ASP A 16 6.31 6.04 -6.45
N PHE A 17 7.35 6.25 -5.65
CA PHE A 17 7.36 5.74 -4.28
C PHE A 17 6.17 6.25 -3.46
N TYR A 18 5.81 7.53 -3.62
CA TYR A 18 4.72 8.15 -2.89
C TYR A 18 3.37 7.55 -3.26
N SER A 19 3.07 7.38 -4.55
CA SER A 19 1.82 6.75 -4.98
C SER A 19 1.75 5.29 -4.57
N PHE A 20 2.88 4.58 -4.62
CA PHE A 20 2.95 3.20 -4.12
C PHE A 20 2.67 3.12 -2.62
N MET A 21 3.25 4.03 -1.83
CA MET A 21 2.99 4.11 -0.38
C MET A 21 1.56 4.52 -0.04
N ALA A 22 0.95 5.40 -0.81
CA ALA A 22 -0.46 5.74 -0.62
C ALA A 22 -1.36 4.50 -0.72
N VAL A 23 -1.12 3.63 -1.71
CA VAL A 23 -1.86 2.36 -1.85
C VAL A 23 -1.49 1.38 -0.74
N ALA A 24 -0.22 1.26 -0.39
CA ALA A 24 0.24 0.34 0.65
C ALA A 24 -0.39 0.65 2.02
N ILE A 25 -0.56 1.91 2.37
CA ILE A 25 -1.21 2.33 3.63
C ILE A 25 -2.64 1.78 3.70
N TRP A 26 -3.41 1.85 2.61
CA TRP A 26 -4.76 1.28 2.55
C TRP A 26 -4.76 -0.24 2.74
N VAL A 27 -3.77 -0.94 2.16
CA VAL A 27 -3.60 -2.38 2.40
C VAL A 27 -3.27 -2.67 3.86
N CYS A 28 -2.44 -1.85 4.50
CA CYS A 28 -2.10 -1.99 5.93
C CYS A 28 -3.33 -1.83 6.83
N PHE A 29 -4.23 -0.90 6.52
CA PHE A 29 -5.52 -0.78 7.21
C PHE A 29 -6.40 -2.02 7.03
N GLY A 30 -6.46 -2.58 5.81
CA GLY A 30 -7.19 -3.82 5.55
C GLY A 30 -6.66 -5.00 6.39
N VAL A 31 -5.34 -5.11 6.52
CA VAL A 31 -4.70 -6.13 7.38
C VAL A 31 -5.08 -5.93 8.85
N ALA A 32 -5.04 -4.70 9.36
CA ALA A 32 -5.40 -4.42 10.75
C ALA A 32 -6.87 -4.74 11.07
N ILE A 33 -7.79 -4.43 10.15
CA ILE A 33 -9.22 -4.75 10.31
C ILE A 33 -9.43 -6.27 10.32
N THR A 34 -8.85 -6.97 9.35
CA THR A 34 -9.00 -8.44 9.23
C THR A 34 -8.37 -9.18 10.42
N SER A 35 -7.21 -8.74 10.92
CA SER A 35 -6.59 -9.31 12.12
C SER A 35 -7.44 -9.07 13.37
N THR A 36 -8.08 -7.91 13.49
CA THR A 36 -8.98 -7.60 14.62
C THR A 36 -10.21 -8.50 14.61
N LEU A 37 -10.83 -8.71 13.44
CA LEU A 37 -11.95 -9.65 13.27
C LEU A 37 -11.57 -11.09 13.58
N ALA A 38 -10.40 -11.54 13.13
CA ALA A 38 -9.90 -12.87 13.44
C ALA A 38 -9.68 -13.04 14.95
N MET A 39 -9.05 -12.06 15.61
CA MET A 39 -8.85 -12.08 17.05
C MET A 39 -10.16 -12.02 17.84
N HIS A 40 -11.16 -11.26 17.36
CA HIS A 40 -12.50 -11.28 17.95
C HIS A 40 -13.07 -12.70 18.00
N LEU A 41 -13.03 -13.42 16.87
CA LEU A 41 -13.53 -14.80 16.77
C LEU A 41 -12.75 -15.78 17.67
N VAL A 42 -11.44 -15.60 17.80
CA VAL A 42 -10.61 -16.44 18.69
C VAL A 42 -10.96 -16.18 20.15
N VAL A 43 -11.09 -14.91 20.54
CA VAL A 43 -11.39 -14.55 21.94
C VAL A 43 -12.80 -14.98 22.33
N THR A 44 -13.81 -14.79 21.47
CA THR A 44 -15.19 -15.21 21.77
C THR A 44 -15.33 -16.73 21.91
N THR A 45 -14.49 -17.51 21.23
CA THR A 45 -14.51 -18.98 21.31
C THR A 45 -13.67 -19.54 22.47
N ALA A 46 -12.69 -18.79 22.97
CA ALA A 46 -11.78 -19.22 24.04
C ALA A 46 -12.12 -18.65 25.43
N ALA A 47 -12.89 -17.56 25.51
CA ALA A 47 -13.18 -16.89 26.78
C ALA A 47 -14.16 -17.68 27.66
N THR A 48 -13.87 -17.73 28.96
CA THR A 48 -14.68 -18.41 29.98
C THR A 48 -15.70 -17.49 30.67
N SER A 49 -15.60 -16.16 30.47
CA SER A 49 -16.50 -15.15 31.04
C SER A 49 -16.47 -13.87 30.20
N THR A 50 -17.58 -13.13 30.16
CA THR A 50 -17.79 -11.94 29.32
C THR A 50 -16.90 -10.74 29.66
N GLU A 51 -16.55 -10.54 30.93
CA GLU A 51 -15.64 -9.45 31.35
C GLU A 51 -14.20 -9.70 30.86
N VAL A 52 -13.74 -10.96 30.95
CA VAL A 52 -12.44 -11.40 30.44
C VAL A 52 -12.41 -11.34 28.92
N GLU A 53 -13.51 -11.69 28.24
CA GLU A 53 -13.64 -11.60 26.79
C GLU A 53 -13.42 -10.16 26.28
N SER A 54 -14.11 -9.17 26.86
CA SER A 54 -14.03 -7.78 26.40
C SER A 54 -12.64 -7.15 26.61
N SER A 55 -12.02 -7.42 27.77
CA SER A 55 -10.70 -6.90 28.12
C SER A 55 -9.58 -7.57 27.31
N MET A 56 -9.64 -8.91 27.13
CA MET A 56 -8.71 -9.64 26.27
C MET A 56 -8.87 -9.23 24.81
N PHE A 57 -10.09 -9.01 24.34
CA PHE A 57 -10.35 -8.58 22.96
C PHE A 57 -9.74 -7.21 22.66
N LEU A 58 -9.97 -6.20 23.52
CA LEU A 58 -9.42 -4.86 23.32
C LEU A 58 -7.90 -4.86 23.35
N PHE A 59 -7.30 -5.56 24.33
CA PHE A 59 -5.85 -5.65 24.44
C PHE A 59 -5.23 -6.41 23.26
N SER A 60 -5.77 -7.58 22.92
CA SER A 60 -5.30 -8.41 21.81
C SER A 60 -5.43 -7.67 20.47
N SER A 61 -6.56 -7.02 20.21
CA SER A 61 -6.79 -6.29 18.97
C SER A 61 -5.89 -5.06 18.85
N ALA A 62 -5.69 -4.32 19.94
CA ALA A 62 -4.78 -3.17 19.95
C ALA A 62 -3.33 -3.62 19.70
N VAL A 63 -2.87 -4.66 20.39
CA VAL A 63 -1.49 -5.16 20.27
C VAL A 63 -1.27 -5.82 18.90
N TYR A 64 -2.04 -6.88 18.57
CA TYR A 64 -1.82 -7.63 17.32
C TYR A 64 -2.25 -6.85 16.08
N GLY A 65 -3.27 -5.99 16.16
CA GLY A 65 -3.63 -5.09 15.06
C GLY A 65 -2.53 -4.06 14.79
N PHE A 66 -1.95 -3.47 15.83
CA PHE A 66 -0.84 -2.52 15.68
C PHE A 66 0.45 -3.21 15.19
N LEU A 67 0.81 -4.37 15.72
CA LEU A 67 1.93 -5.15 15.20
C LEU A 67 1.70 -5.56 13.74
N GLY A 68 0.51 -6.04 13.40
CA GLY A 68 0.13 -6.40 12.03
C GLY A 68 0.23 -5.22 11.06
N PHE A 69 -0.22 -4.03 11.50
CA PHE A 69 -0.04 -2.79 10.76
C PHE A 69 1.44 -2.45 10.53
N LEU A 70 2.27 -2.48 11.57
CA LEU A 70 3.71 -2.20 11.46
C LEU A 70 4.41 -3.19 10.53
N PHE A 71 4.18 -4.49 10.69
CA PHE A 71 4.76 -5.52 9.82
C PHE A 71 4.33 -5.35 8.36
N SER A 72 3.06 -5.03 8.11
CA SER A 72 2.55 -4.77 6.77
C SER A 72 3.16 -3.51 6.15
N LEU A 73 3.36 -2.46 6.95
CA LEU A 73 3.95 -1.21 6.51
C LEU A 73 5.43 -1.38 6.15
N PHE A 74 6.21 -2.00 7.04
CA PHE A 74 7.63 -2.29 6.78
C PHE A 74 7.80 -3.30 5.64
N GLY A 75 6.94 -4.31 5.56
CA GLY A 75 6.91 -5.26 4.46
C GLY A 75 6.62 -4.57 3.12
N SER A 76 5.65 -3.65 3.09
CA SER A 76 5.33 -2.89 1.89
C SER A 76 6.44 -1.92 1.49
N ALA A 77 7.07 -1.23 2.44
CA ALA A 77 8.24 -0.41 2.17
C ALA A 77 9.42 -1.25 1.64
N GLY A 78 9.64 -2.43 2.22
CA GLY A 78 10.67 -3.39 1.81
C GLY A 78 10.42 -4.04 0.45
N ILE A 79 9.16 -4.17 0.02
CA ILE A 79 8.83 -4.74 -1.30
C ILE A 79 8.91 -3.71 -2.43
N TYR A 80 8.92 -2.41 -2.12
CA TYR A 80 9.10 -1.36 -3.13
C TYR A 80 10.36 -1.50 -4.00
N PRO A 81 11.57 -1.75 -3.48
CA PRO A 81 12.75 -1.99 -4.33
C PRO A 81 12.55 -3.19 -5.26
N PHE A 82 11.87 -4.24 -4.79
CA PHE A 82 11.52 -5.39 -5.63
C PHE A 82 10.50 -5.01 -6.71
N TYR A 83 9.46 -4.25 -6.37
CA TYR A 83 8.49 -3.68 -7.33
C TYR A 83 9.20 -2.84 -8.40
N LYS A 84 10.09 -1.93 -7.99
CA LYS A 84 10.85 -1.07 -8.89
C LYS A 84 11.77 -1.89 -9.81
N PHE A 85 12.47 -2.89 -9.26
CA PHE A 85 13.29 -3.82 -10.04
C PHE A 85 12.46 -4.60 -11.07
N TRP A 86 11.32 -5.14 -10.66
CA TRP A 86 10.41 -5.89 -11.53
C TRP A 86 9.83 -5.02 -12.65
N CYS A 87 9.40 -3.80 -12.33
CA CYS A 87 8.94 -2.79 -13.30
C CYS A 87 10.04 -2.37 -14.29
N GLY A 88 11.30 -2.31 -13.82
CA GLY A 88 12.48 -2.08 -14.66
C GLY A 88 12.73 -3.22 -15.65
N LYS A 89 12.69 -4.47 -15.18
CA LYS A 89 12.96 -5.68 -15.99
C LYS A 89 11.85 -5.99 -16.99
N LYS A 90 10.57 -5.76 -16.63
CA LYS A 90 9.41 -6.08 -17.48
C LYS A 90 8.93 -4.93 -18.37
N ARG A 91 9.69 -3.83 -18.48
CA ARG A 91 9.29 -2.61 -19.24
C ARG A 91 7.82 -2.27 -18.93
N GLY A 92 7.52 -1.94 -17.65
CA GLY A 92 6.15 -1.71 -17.15
C GLY A 92 5.24 -0.95 -18.10
N GLN A 93 3.92 -1.17 -18.00
CA GLN A 93 2.89 -0.74 -18.96
C GLN A 93 3.28 0.53 -19.72
N ARG A 94 3.68 0.34 -20.98
CA ARG A 94 3.96 1.41 -21.92
C ARG A 94 2.65 1.81 -22.56
N VAL A 95 2.26 3.07 -22.39
CA VAL A 95 1.17 3.65 -23.15
C VAL A 95 1.79 4.38 -24.33
N THR A 96 1.35 4.01 -25.52
CA THR A 96 1.77 4.63 -26.78
C THR A 96 0.71 5.64 -27.20
N GLY A 97 1.11 6.87 -27.52
CA GLY A 97 0.20 7.96 -27.87
C GLY A 97 0.97 9.25 -28.10
N ARG A 98 0.29 10.34 -28.50
CA ARG A 98 0.91 11.67 -28.59
C ARG A 98 0.81 12.34 -27.22
N PHE A 99 1.89 12.31 -26.44
CA PHE A 99 1.94 13.00 -25.14
C PHE A 99 2.62 14.35 -25.32
N ALA A 100 1.88 15.45 -25.14
CA ALA A 100 2.46 16.79 -25.16
C ALA A 100 3.35 16.98 -23.91
N PHE A 101 4.61 17.34 -24.12
CA PHE A 101 5.50 17.74 -23.03
C PHE A 101 5.25 19.22 -22.70
N ILE A 102 4.70 19.48 -21.51
CA ILE A 102 4.67 20.85 -20.98
C ILE A 102 6.04 21.12 -20.37
N ASN A 103 6.92 21.75 -21.15
CA ASN A 103 8.21 22.20 -20.65
C ASN A 103 7.99 23.45 -19.78
N ARG A 104 7.84 23.25 -18.46
CA ARG A 104 7.93 24.36 -17.51
C ARG A 104 9.41 24.68 -17.36
N GLY A 105 9.89 25.59 -18.20
CA GLY A 105 11.21 26.19 -18.05
C GLY A 105 11.36 26.72 -16.62
N VAL A 106 12.52 26.44 -16.04
CA VAL A 106 12.95 26.93 -14.72
C VAL A 106 12.97 28.46 -14.73
#